data_AF-F3FZ97-F1
#
_entry.id   AF-F3FZ97-F1
#
_cell.length_a   1.000
_cell.length_b   1.000
_cell.length_c   1.000
_cell.angle_alpha   90.00
_cell.angle_beta   90.00
_cell.angle_gamma   90.00
#
_symmetry.space_group_name_H-M   'P 1'
#
loop_
_entity.id
_entity.type
_entity.pdbx_description
1 polymer ?
#
loop_
_entity_poly.entity_id
_entity_poly.type
_entity_poly.pdbx_seq_one_letter_code
_entity_poly.pdbx_strand_id
1 'polypeptide(L)' 'KAGGGYVPLDPAYPVERIAYMLKDSTPAAVLAQSATEALLADVSV' A
#
# COMPACT_ATOMS: atom_id res chain seq x y z
N LYS A 1 -6.77 -3.52 -19.90
CA LYS A 1 -6.84 -2.90 -18.54
C LYS A 1 -7.75 -3.76 -17.67
N ALA A 2 -7.41 -4.00 -16.41
CA ALA A 2 -8.14 -4.93 -15.53
C ALA A 2 -9.49 -4.42 -14.96
N GLY A 3 -9.92 -3.21 -15.31
CA GLY A 3 -11.20 -2.64 -14.82
C GLY A 3 -11.19 -2.12 -13.37
N GLY A 4 -10.07 -2.25 -12.65
CA GLY A 4 -9.92 -1.76 -11.27
C GLY A 4 -9.48 -0.29 -11.15
N GLY A 5 -9.76 0.29 -9.99
CA GLY A 5 -9.16 1.55 -9.53
C GLY A 5 -7.84 1.30 -8.80
N TYR A 6 -7.02 2.33 -8.66
CA TYR A 6 -5.80 2.28 -7.86
C TYR A 6 -5.77 3.47 -6.89
N VAL A 7 -5.23 3.22 -5.69
CA VAL A 7 -4.95 4.27 -4.70
C VAL A 7 -3.45 4.53 -4.72
N PRO A 8 -3.00 5.75 -5.05
CA PRO A 8 -1.57 6.07 -5.00
C PRO A 8 -1.12 6.17 -3.54
N LEU A 9 -0.07 5.45 -3.18
CA LEU A 9 0.65 5.61 -1.91
C LEU A 9 2.03 6.20 -2.16
N ASP A 10 2.43 7.13 -1.30
CA ASP A 10 3.77 7.72 -1.27
C ASP A 10 4.61 7.06 -0.16
N PRO A 11 5.75 6.43 -0.49
CA PRO A 11 6.68 5.86 0.50
C PRO A 11 7.27 6.90 1.47
N ALA A 12 7.24 8.19 1.14
CA ALA A 12 7.69 9.26 2.03
C ALA A 12 6.72 9.52 3.19
N TYR A 13 5.52 8.93 3.18
CA TYR A 13 4.60 9.02 4.30
C TYR A 13 5.07 8.18 5.50
N PRO A 14 4.74 8.62 6.73
CA PRO A 14 4.93 7.78 7.90
C PRO A 14 4.26 6.41 7.74
N VAL A 15 4.91 5.36 8.22
CA VAL A 15 4.44 3.97 8.12
C VAL A 15 3.01 3.79 8.65
N GLU A 16 2.68 4.47 9.74
CA GLU A 16 1.34 4.45 10.35
C GLU A 16 0.26 4.93 9.38
N ARG A 17 0.58 5.94 8.56
CA ARG A 17 -0.34 6.50 7.57
C ARG A 17 -0.48 5.57 6.36
N ILE A 18 0.60 4.92 5.94
CA ILE A 18 0.58 3.89 4.90
C ILE A 18 -0.32 2.73 5.35
N ALA A 19 -0.13 2.23 6.57
CA ALA A 19 -0.94 1.17 7.14
C ALA A 19 -2.42 1.56 7.25
N TYR A 20 -2.71 2.80 7.68
CA TYR A 20 -4.09 3.32 7.72
C TYR A 20 -4.76 3.29 6.34
N MET A 21 -4.09 3.81 5.30
CA MET A 21 -4.67 3.84 3.95
C MET A 21 -4.89 2.44 3.37
N LEU A 22 -3.96 1.51 3.61
CA LEU A 22 -4.11 0.13 3.15
C LEU A 22 -5.28 -0.57 3.84
N LYS A 23 -5.45 -0.34 5.14
CA LYS A 23 -6.59 -0.87 5.91
C LYS A 23 -7.93 -0.28 5.48
N ASP A 24 -7.98 1.01 5.19
CA ASP A 24 -9.20 1.72 4.79
C ASP A 24 -9.62 1.37 3.34
N SER A 25 -8.66 1.26 2.42
CA SER A 25 -8.94 0.99 1.01
C SER A 25 -9.22 -0.49 0.69
N THR A 26 -8.83 -1.42 1.58
CA THR A 26 -9.00 -2.87 1.42
C THR A 26 -8.62 -3.35 0.00
N PRO A 27 -7.39 -3.06 -0.47
CA PRO A 27 -7.02 -3.34 -1.84
C PRO A 27 -6.89 -4.85 -2.08
N ALA A 28 -7.29 -5.32 -3.25
CA ALA A 28 -7.13 -6.74 -3.60
C ALA A 28 -5.65 -7.14 -3.83
N ALA A 29 -4.77 -6.18 -4.09
CA ALA A 29 -3.33 -6.36 -4.24
C ALA A 29 -2.59 -5.04 -4.02
N VAL A 30 -1.35 -5.12 -3.54
CA VAL A 30 -0.43 -3.97 -3.44
C VAL A 30 0.73 -4.16 -4.42
N LEU A 31 1.02 -3.11 -5.17
CA LEU A 31 2.20 -3.03 -6.03
C LEU A 31 3.25 -2.17 -5.33
N ALA A 32 4.42 -2.75 -5.10
CA ALA A 32 5.54 -2.09 -4.45
C ALA A 32 6.85 -2.32 -5.20
N GLN A 33 7.83 -1.45 -4.95
CA GLN A 33 9.21 -1.67 -5.37
C GLN A 33 9.96 -2.45 -4.27
N SER A 34 10.96 -3.26 -4.63
CA SER A 34 11.78 -3.98 -3.64
C SER A 34 12.43 -3.06 -2.61
N ALA A 35 12.75 -1.82 -3.00
CA ALA A 35 13.30 -0.81 -2.09
C ALA A 35 12.31 -0.34 -1.00
N THR A 36 11.00 -0.47 -1.23
CA THR A 36 9.94 0.00 -0.33
C THR A 36 9.15 -1.14 0.31
N GLU A 37 9.47 -2.39 -0.02
CA GLU A 37 8.81 -3.59 0.50
C GLU A 37 8.86 -3.66 2.04
N ALA A 38 9.97 -3.21 2.64
CA ALA A 38 10.13 -3.18 4.10
C ALA A 38 9.09 -2.32 4.82
N LEU A 39 8.49 -1.32 4.15
CA LEU A 39 7.44 -0.48 4.73
C LEU A 39 6.10 -1.20 4.85
N LEU A 40 5.95 -2.36 4.20
CA LEU A 40 4.73 -3.15 4.12
C LEU A 40 4.78 -4.42 4.98
N ALA A 41 5.93 -4.73 5.60
CA ALA A 41 6.17 -6.01 6.30
C ALA A 41 5.18 -6.31 7.44
N ASP A 42 4.60 -5.27 8.05
CA ASP A 42 3.61 -5.38 9.13
C ASP A 42 2.16 -5.16 8.67
N VAL A 43 1.94 -4.92 7.38
CA VAL A 43 0.60 -4.66 6.84
C VAL A 43 0.09 -5.92 6.14
N SER A 44 -0.80 -6.65 6.82
CA SER A 44 -1.53 -7.76 6.19
C SER A 44 -2.53 -7.18 5.18
N VAL A 45 -2.31 -7.48 3.90
CA VAL A 45 -3.24 -7.21 2.79
C VAL A 45 -3.97 -8.48 2.41
#